data_AF-X5PSL3-F1
#
_entry.id   AF-X5PSL3-F1
#
_cell.length_a   1.000
_cell.length_b   1.000
_cell.length_c   1.000
_cell.angle_alpha   90.00
_cell.angle_beta   90.00
_cell.angle_gamma   90.00
#
_symmetry.space_group_name_H-M   'P 1'
#
loop_
_entity.id
_entity.type
_entity.pdbx_description
1 polymer ?
#
loop_
_entity_poly.entity_id
_entity_poly.type
_entity_poly.pdbx_seq_one_letter_code
_entity_poly.pdbx_strand_id
1 'polypeptide(L)'
;MSTADDGASIWRSDIALALLATLPALAVNALAGFPELTNAGGDNDNLLRLVEVRDMLASQGWFDLHQYRMGLEGGFVMHWSRLVDAPIAAIIIAVSALTGSAAFAENVAQVLWPTLLFCLTVFFTARAARSFAGDSAVLPAVVVGAAALYFIGIFSPGALDHHNIQLMLSMASLSLLLEAPMRRPAALLSGLCAGLMLAVGMETAPYVATIGASVAMLFALGANGERLIARDFGLGFAGVSALVFVATIAPSAWGQAQCDAFSTVQFVVAAIAGTGLAAIASIEPAGRTRQRRIASLGLLALLLGAVVVLLFPQCLAAPYANLDPRLKELWLDHIDEAQSLFKLLAEDPAGVVARYATPLIALVLMALRLGRGGWRRQDSLVGALLVVAFIVSAWQVRGSTFSIAFAVIPLAAWIAKWRQRAEASASRGVALRMAAVWLVSVNAVWTGAAAATSVAFDDSNTTADNGDGTDVACQRMASFAALGRLPGTTVLAISNLGSPILAYSGHRVFAGPYHRNVAGNLLALDAFLGSDADARTVVADHHVGLVALCPGSAESKLLAAKAPAGFLAGLMRGSVPEWLEPVAGTSGAAVELYRVRLGN
;
A
#
# COMPACT_ATOMS: atom_id res chain seq x y z
N MET A 1 -22.18 -30.41 19.95
CA MET A 1 -22.85 -30.20 18.65
C MET A 1 -23.43 -28.78 18.54
N SER A 2 -24.06 -28.19 19.57
CA SER A 2 -24.59 -26.80 19.48
C SER A 2 -23.52 -25.71 19.26
N THR A 3 -22.33 -25.78 19.88
CA THR A 3 -21.30 -24.74 19.74
C THR A 3 -20.66 -24.64 18.35
N ALA A 4 -20.73 -25.74 17.56
CA ALA A 4 -20.19 -25.77 16.19
C ALA A 4 -21.19 -25.15 15.20
N ASP A 5 -22.49 -25.39 15.39
CA ASP A 5 -23.55 -24.77 14.61
C ASP A 5 -23.67 -23.27 14.89
N ASP A 6 -23.48 -22.85 16.15
CA ASP A 6 -23.45 -21.42 16.53
C ASP A 6 -22.26 -20.70 15.88
N GLY A 7 -21.06 -21.31 15.88
CA GLY A 7 -19.88 -20.74 15.23
C GLY A 7 -19.99 -20.63 13.71
N ALA A 8 -20.64 -21.61 13.06
CA ALA A 8 -20.89 -21.60 11.62
C ALA A 8 -21.93 -20.55 11.22
N SER A 9 -22.98 -20.36 12.03
CA SER A 9 -24.02 -19.34 11.77
C SER A 9 -23.44 -17.91 11.89
N ILE A 10 -22.57 -17.68 12.88
CA ILE A 10 -21.91 -16.38 13.08
C ILE A 10 -20.99 -16.03 11.91
N TRP A 11 -20.20 -17.00 11.42
CA TRP A 11 -19.32 -16.76 10.27
C TRP A 11 -20.12 -16.40 9.00
N ARG A 12 -21.23 -17.10 8.75
CA ARG A 12 -22.15 -16.81 7.65
C ARG A 12 -22.78 -15.43 7.76
N SER A 13 -23.09 -14.97 8.98
CA SER A 13 -23.60 -13.62 9.21
C SER A 13 -22.55 -12.55 8.94
N ASP A 14 -21.32 -12.72 9.43
CA ASP A 14 -20.23 -11.75 9.23
C ASP A 14 -19.90 -11.57 7.73
N ILE A 15 -19.82 -12.68 6.98
CA ILE A 15 -19.56 -12.62 5.53
C ILE A 15 -20.73 -12.01 4.76
N ALA A 16 -21.98 -12.32 5.13
CA ALA A 16 -23.15 -11.70 4.52
C ALA A 16 -23.16 -10.18 4.74
N LEU A 17 -22.81 -9.70 5.94
CA LEU A 17 -22.69 -8.27 6.23
C LEU A 17 -21.56 -7.61 5.44
N ALA A 18 -20.41 -8.27 5.31
CA ALA A 18 -19.32 -7.76 4.49
C ALA A 18 -19.72 -7.65 3.01
N LEU A 19 -20.41 -8.66 2.46
CA LEU A 19 -20.97 -8.62 1.11
C LEU A 19 -21.98 -7.48 0.96
N LEU A 20 -22.91 -7.33 1.91
CA LEU A 20 -23.90 -6.25 1.90
C LEU A 20 -23.26 -4.86 1.97
N ALA A 21 -22.11 -4.70 2.63
CA ALA A 21 -21.36 -3.45 2.65
C ALA A 21 -20.52 -3.23 1.37
N THR A 22 -20.10 -4.30 0.71
CA THR A 22 -19.32 -4.26 -0.54
C THR A 22 -20.20 -3.91 -1.73
N LEU A 23 -21.45 -4.40 -1.77
CA LEU A 23 -22.37 -4.17 -2.89
C LEU A 23 -22.64 -2.68 -3.18
N PRO A 24 -22.91 -1.81 -2.19
CA PRO A 24 -23.04 -0.37 -2.41
C PRO A 24 -21.77 0.27 -2.96
N ALA A 25 -20.59 -0.08 -2.43
CA ALA A 25 -19.31 0.45 -2.93
C ALA A 25 -19.10 0.08 -4.40
N LEU A 26 -19.34 -1.18 -4.76
CA LEU A 26 -19.27 -1.64 -6.14
C LEU A 26 -20.34 -0.98 -7.02
N ALA A 27 -21.57 -0.83 -6.52
CA ALA A 27 -22.67 -0.20 -7.25
C ALA A 27 -22.38 1.27 -7.55
N VAL A 28 -21.81 2.03 -6.61
CA VAL A 28 -21.41 3.43 -6.84
C VAL A 28 -20.36 3.50 -7.94
N ASN A 29 -19.33 2.66 -7.89
CA ASN A 29 -18.30 2.59 -8.94
C ASN A 29 -18.89 2.18 -10.31
N ALA A 30 -19.81 1.21 -10.32
CA ALA A 30 -20.48 0.77 -11.54
C ALA A 30 -21.38 1.84 -12.14
N LEU A 31 -22.13 2.58 -11.32
CA LEU A 31 -22.97 3.70 -11.74
C LEU A 31 -22.13 4.89 -12.26
N ALA A 32 -20.91 5.07 -11.72
CA ALA A 32 -19.94 6.04 -12.24
C ALA A 32 -19.23 5.57 -13.52
N GLY A 33 -19.40 4.31 -13.92
CA GLY A 33 -18.80 3.73 -15.13
C GLY A 33 -17.34 3.30 -14.96
N PHE A 34 -16.88 3.05 -13.73
CA PHE A 34 -15.50 2.66 -13.42
C PHE A 34 -14.43 3.60 -14.02
N PRO A 35 -14.50 4.91 -13.74
CA PRO A 35 -13.63 5.91 -14.39
C PRO A 35 -12.13 5.61 -14.21
N GLU A 36 -11.75 5.00 -13.09
CA GLU A 36 -10.38 4.65 -12.73
C GLU A 36 -9.70 3.71 -13.74
N LEU A 37 -10.46 2.84 -14.42
CA LEU A 37 -9.93 1.90 -15.42
C LEU A 37 -9.36 2.64 -16.65
N THR A 38 -9.83 3.85 -16.91
CA THR A 38 -9.36 4.70 -18.02
C THR A 38 -8.52 5.88 -17.55
N ASN A 39 -8.46 6.10 -16.24
CA ASN A 39 -7.78 7.19 -15.60
C ASN A 39 -7.29 6.74 -14.22
N ALA A 40 -6.06 6.24 -14.15
CA ALA A 40 -5.47 5.78 -12.89
C ALA A 40 -5.22 6.91 -11.86
N GLY A 41 -5.58 8.17 -12.16
CA GLY A 41 -5.45 9.28 -11.22
C GLY A 41 -4.00 9.56 -10.80
N GLY A 42 -3.04 9.22 -11.65
CA GLY A 42 -1.61 9.40 -11.38
C GLY A 42 -0.93 8.28 -10.62
N ASP A 43 -1.66 7.22 -10.28
CA ASP A 43 -1.10 6.04 -9.65
C ASP A 43 -0.24 5.24 -10.64
N ASN A 44 1.07 5.46 -10.56
CA ASN A 44 2.07 4.77 -11.38
C ASN A 44 2.18 3.29 -10.99
N ASP A 45 1.98 2.96 -9.73
CA ASP A 45 2.23 1.63 -9.19
C ASP A 45 1.18 0.64 -9.68
N ASN A 46 -0.10 1.04 -9.70
CA ASN A 46 -1.19 0.25 -10.27
C ASN A 46 -0.96 -0.08 -11.76
N LEU A 47 -0.52 0.91 -12.54
CA LEU A 47 -0.28 0.74 -13.97
C LEU A 47 0.93 -0.13 -14.25
N LEU A 48 2.02 0.07 -13.51
CA LEU A 48 3.18 -0.78 -13.65
C LEU A 48 2.88 -2.22 -13.20
N ARG A 49 2.09 -2.41 -12.15
CA ARG A 49 1.65 -3.75 -11.73
C ARG A 49 0.89 -4.45 -12.85
N LEU A 50 0.00 -3.73 -13.53
CA LEU A 50 -0.69 -4.26 -14.71
C LEU A 50 0.29 -4.65 -15.82
N VAL A 51 1.34 -3.84 -16.04
CA VAL A 51 2.41 -4.17 -17.00
C VAL A 51 3.16 -5.44 -16.57
N GLU A 52 3.56 -5.59 -15.31
CA GLU A 52 4.26 -6.80 -14.85
C GLU A 52 3.40 -8.07 -14.96
N VAL A 53 2.09 -7.96 -14.71
CA VAL A 53 1.13 -9.04 -14.91
C VAL A 53 1.02 -9.39 -16.40
N ARG A 54 0.93 -8.39 -17.29
CA ARG A 54 0.91 -8.60 -18.74
C ARG A 54 2.19 -9.25 -19.22
N ASP A 55 3.35 -8.79 -18.76
CA ASP A 55 4.65 -9.33 -19.12
C ASP A 55 4.76 -10.81 -18.70
N MET A 56 4.32 -11.15 -17.47
CA MET A 56 4.24 -12.53 -16.99
C MET A 56 3.32 -13.41 -17.86
N LEU A 57 2.14 -12.90 -18.23
CA LEU A 57 1.21 -13.59 -19.13
C LEU A 57 1.77 -13.70 -20.57
N ALA A 58 2.62 -12.77 -20.98
CA ALA A 58 3.32 -12.73 -22.25
C ALA A 58 4.65 -13.52 -22.24
N SER A 59 4.71 -14.59 -21.44
CA SER A 59 5.82 -15.56 -21.32
C SER A 59 7.07 -15.11 -20.55
N GLN A 60 7.06 -13.93 -19.90
CA GLN A 60 8.11 -13.60 -18.94
C GLN A 60 8.14 -14.63 -17.81
N GLY A 61 9.34 -15.08 -17.44
CA GLY A 61 9.51 -16.16 -16.47
C GLY A 61 8.94 -15.81 -15.09
N TRP A 62 8.45 -16.82 -14.38
CA TRP A 62 7.88 -16.65 -13.04
C TRP A 62 8.81 -15.90 -12.07
N PHE A 63 10.09 -16.26 -12.05
CA PHE A 63 11.10 -15.60 -11.20
C PHE A 63 11.73 -14.36 -11.83
N ASP A 64 11.34 -14.00 -13.06
CA ASP A 64 11.87 -12.83 -13.74
C ASP A 64 11.01 -11.60 -13.43
N LEU A 65 11.53 -10.75 -12.55
CA LEU A 65 10.93 -9.47 -12.14
C LEU A 65 11.59 -8.28 -12.86
N HIS A 66 12.35 -8.50 -13.94
CA HIS A 66 12.91 -7.39 -14.70
C HIS A 66 11.81 -6.62 -15.43
N GLN A 67 11.83 -5.30 -15.29
CA GLN A 67 11.09 -4.41 -16.15
C GLN A 67 11.99 -3.97 -17.31
N TYR A 68 12.01 -4.77 -18.38
CA TYR A 68 12.91 -4.52 -19.51
C TYR A 68 12.61 -3.21 -20.22
N ARG A 69 11.34 -2.77 -20.27
CA ARG A 69 10.93 -1.60 -21.07
C ARG A 69 11.16 -0.27 -20.34
N MET A 70 11.66 -0.28 -19.10
CA MET A 70 11.96 0.92 -18.33
C MET A 70 13.43 0.96 -17.89
N GLY A 71 14.06 2.13 -17.99
CA GLY A 71 15.46 2.33 -17.62
C GLY A 71 16.41 2.33 -18.81
N LEU A 72 17.70 2.21 -18.53
CA LEU A 72 18.72 2.01 -19.57
C LEU A 72 18.56 0.64 -20.25
N GLU A 73 19.38 0.37 -21.27
CA GLU A 73 19.42 -0.96 -21.89
C GLU A 73 19.64 -2.06 -20.83
N GLY A 74 18.80 -3.10 -20.86
CA GLY A 74 18.73 -4.14 -19.83
C GLY A 74 17.69 -3.90 -18.72
N GLY A 75 17.21 -2.66 -18.55
CA GLY A 75 16.20 -2.28 -17.56
C GLY A 75 16.66 -2.47 -16.11
N PHE A 76 15.73 -2.77 -15.22
CA PHE A 76 16.03 -3.03 -13.79
C PHE A 76 15.11 -4.10 -13.20
N VAL A 77 15.54 -4.70 -12.08
CA VAL A 77 14.76 -5.70 -11.35
C VAL A 77 13.78 -5.02 -10.40
N MET A 78 12.48 -5.26 -10.57
CA MET A 78 11.45 -4.77 -9.64
C MET A 78 11.57 -5.44 -8.27
N HIS A 79 11.19 -4.72 -7.22
CA HIS A 79 11.24 -5.22 -5.84
C HIS A 79 9.94 -5.92 -5.39
N TRP A 80 8.94 -5.95 -6.27
CA TRP A 80 7.61 -6.46 -5.98
C TRP A 80 7.53 -7.97 -6.05
N SER A 81 6.59 -8.54 -5.28
CA SER A 81 6.41 -9.98 -5.18
C SER A 81 5.39 -10.52 -6.18
N ARG A 82 5.71 -11.68 -6.79
CA ARG A 82 4.76 -12.47 -7.59
C ARG A 82 3.51 -12.90 -6.83
N LEU A 83 3.50 -12.83 -5.49
CA LEU A 83 2.31 -13.13 -4.69
C LEU A 83 1.11 -12.24 -5.02
N VAL A 84 1.34 -11.01 -5.50
CA VAL A 84 0.26 -10.10 -5.90
C VAL A 84 -0.09 -10.32 -7.38
N ASP A 85 0.91 -10.54 -8.23
CA ASP A 85 0.70 -10.74 -9.67
C ASP A 85 -0.09 -12.01 -10.00
N ALA A 86 0.23 -13.11 -9.33
CA ALA A 86 -0.36 -14.43 -9.61
C ALA A 86 -1.89 -14.46 -9.50
N PRO A 87 -2.53 -13.97 -8.41
CA PRO A 87 -3.98 -13.96 -8.33
C PRO A 87 -4.64 -13.04 -9.36
N ILE A 88 -4.02 -11.90 -9.71
CA ILE A 88 -4.52 -11.01 -10.77
C ILE A 88 -4.46 -11.73 -12.12
N ALA A 89 -3.31 -12.33 -12.45
CA ALA A 89 -3.13 -13.12 -13.66
C ALA A 89 -4.08 -14.32 -13.74
N ALA A 90 -4.35 -14.99 -12.62
CA ALA A 90 -5.30 -16.10 -12.56
C ALA A 90 -6.72 -15.66 -12.91
N ILE A 91 -7.15 -14.47 -12.45
CA ILE A 91 -8.44 -13.89 -12.85
C ILE A 91 -8.44 -13.63 -14.36
N ILE A 92 -7.39 -13.01 -14.90
CA ILE A 92 -7.28 -12.72 -16.33
C ILE A 92 -7.35 -14.00 -17.15
N ILE A 93 -6.59 -15.04 -16.79
CA ILE A 93 -6.59 -16.33 -17.49
C ILE A 93 -7.99 -16.96 -17.46
N ALA A 94 -8.62 -17.05 -16.28
CA ALA A 94 -9.93 -17.68 -16.13
C ALA A 94 -11.01 -16.95 -16.93
N VAL A 95 -11.08 -15.62 -16.84
CA VAL A 95 -12.08 -14.82 -17.56
C VAL A 95 -11.80 -14.82 -19.06
N SER A 96 -10.53 -14.79 -19.48
CA SER A 96 -10.15 -14.91 -20.89
C SER A 96 -10.60 -16.25 -21.48
N ALA A 97 -10.39 -17.35 -20.74
CA ALA A 97 -10.83 -18.68 -21.17
C ALA A 97 -12.35 -18.79 -21.31
N LEU A 98 -13.12 -18.07 -20.48
CA LEU A 98 -14.58 -18.07 -20.51
C LEU A 98 -15.17 -17.14 -21.58
N THR A 99 -14.50 -16.02 -21.89
CA THR A 99 -15.07 -14.94 -22.73
C THR A 99 -14.39 -14.78 -24.08
N GLY A 100 -13.19 -15.34 -24.26
CA GLY A 100 -12.35 -15.14 -25.45
C GLY A 100 -11.73 -13.75 -25.57
N SER A 101 -11.85 -12.88 -24.55
CA SER A 101 -11.36 -11.49 -24.60
C SER A 101 -10.42 -11.18 -23.43
N ALA A 102 -9.13 -11.05 -23.73
CA ALA A 102 -8.11 -10.66 -22.74
C ALA A 102 -8.34 -9.23 -22.21
N ALA A 103 -8.73 -8.29 -23.07
CA ALA A 103 -9.01 -6.91 -22.66
C ALA A 103 -10.19 -6.83 -21.68
N PHE A 104 -11.26 -7.62 -21.93
CA PHE A 104 -12.37 -7.72 -20.97
C PHE A 104 -11.91 -8.37 -19.66
N ALA A 105 -11.09 -9.41 -19.74
CA ALA A 105 -10.56 -10.10 -18.56
C ALA A 105 -9.68 -9.21 -17.68
N GLU A 106 -8.87 -8.33 -18.26
CA GLU A 106 -8.10 -7.32 -17.53
C GLU A 106 -9.00 -6.32 -16.80
N ASN A 107 -10.07 -5.83 -17.45
CA ASN A 107 -11.04 -4.96 -16.80
C ASN A 107 -11.74 -5.68 -15.63
N VAL A 108 -12.10 -6.96 -15.81
CA VAL A 108 -12.67 -7.77 -14.73
C VAL A 108 -11.67 -7.95 -13.59
N ALA A 109 -10.39 -8.19 -13.86
CA ALA A 109 -9.38 -8.32 -12.82
C ALA A 109 -9.19 -7.02 -12.03
N GLN A 110 -9.14 -5.87 -12.72
CA GLN A 110 -9.05 -4.53 -12.13
C GLN A 110 -10.25 -4.20 -11.21
N VAL A 111 -11.42 -4.79 -11.43
CA VAL A 111 -12.59 -4.59 -10.55
C VAL A 111 -12.67 -5.67 -9.47
N LEU A 112 -12.52 -6.94 -9.85
CA LEU A 112 -12.76 -8.09 -8.98
C LEU A 112 -11.72 -8.22 -7.88
N TRP A 113 -10.44 -8.00 -8.19
CA TRP A 113 -9.36 -8.15 -7.22
C TRP A 113 -9.49 -7.17 -6.04
N PRO A 114 -9.59 -5.83 -6.27
CA PRO A 114 -9.73 -4.88 -5.17
C PRO A 114 -11.06 -5.07 -4.41
N THR A 115 -12.15 -5.40 -5.12
CA THR A 115 -13.47 -5.66 -4.50
C THR A 115 -13.45 -6.87 -3.57
N LEU A 116 -12.77 -7.95 -3.96
CA LEU A 116 -12.60 -9.13 -3.12
C LEU A 116 -11.83 -8.79 -1.85
N LEU A 117 -10.72 -8.07 -1.97
CA LEU A 117 -9.90 -7.65 -0.84
C LEU A 117 -10.64 -6.66 0.08
N PHE A 118 -11.46 -5.77 -0.47
CA PHE A 118 -12.34 -4.90 0.29
C PHE A 118 -13.31 -5.71 1.15
N CYS A 119 -14.02 -6.66 0.53
CA CYS A 119 -14.96 -7.53 1.22
C CYS A 119 -14.28 -8.32 2.35
N LEU A 120 -13.10 -8.89 2.08
CA LEU A 120 -12.32 -9.62 3.08
C LEU A 120 -11.84 -8.71 4.22
N THR A 121 -11.44 -7.47 3.92
CA THR A 121 -11.00 -6.50 4.94
C THR A 121 -12.17 -6.10 5.83
N VAL A 122 -13.35 -5.80 5.28
CA VAL A 122 -14.57 -5.53 6.06
C VAL A 122 -14.93 -6.75 6.93
N PHE A 123 -14.84 -7.95 6.36
CA PHE A 123 -15.08 -9.19 7.07
C PHE A 123 -14.16 -9.36 8.29
N PHE A 124 -12.83 -9.22 8.13
CA PHE A 124 -11.91 -9.32 9.25
C PHE A 124 -12.03 -8.16 10.25
N THR A 125 -12.43 -6.97 9.79
CA THR A 125 -12.76 -5.83 10.66
C THR A 125 -13.96 -6.15 11.56
N ALA A 126 -15.04 -6.70 10.99
CA ALA A 126 -16.22 -7.12 11.73
C ALA A 126 -15.88 -8.18 12.79
N ARG A 127 -15.06 -9.17 12.42
CA ARG A 127 -14.60 -10.23 13.34
C ARG A 127 -13.69 -9.73 14.45
N ALA A 128 -12.77 -8.82 14.14
CA ALA A 128 -11.93 -8.17 15.11
C ALA A 128 -12.78 -7.38 16.12
N ALA A 129 -13.75 -6.59 15.63
CA ALA A 129 -14.67 -5.83 16.49
C ALA A 129 -15.53 -6.73 17.37
N ARG A 130 -16.07 -7.83 16.81
CA ARG A 130 -16.82 -8.85 17.56
C ARG A 130 -15.98 -9.46 18.68
N SER A 131 -14.75 -9.87 18.37
CA SER A 131 -13.83 -10.47 19.34
C SER A 131 -13.35 -9.47 20.40
N PHE A 132 -13.32 -8.18 20.04
CA PHE A 132 -12.91 -7.10 20.93
C PHE A 132 -14.01 -6.65 21.90
N ALA A 133 -15.25 -6.49 21.42
CA ALA A 133 -16.33 -5.83 22.16
C ALA A 133 -17.70 -6.55 22.10
N GLY A 134 -17.80 -7.70 21.45
CA GLY A 134 -19.02 -8.48 21.31
C GLY A 134 -19.87 -8.09 20.10
N ASP A 135 -21.01 -8.76 19.96
CA ASP A 135 -21.87 -8.72 18.77
C ASP A 135 -22.42 -7.33 18.43
N SER A 136 -22.65 -6.50 19.44
CA SER A 136 -23.17 -5.13 19.26
C SER A 136 -22.19 -4.20 18.53
N ALA A 137 -20.90 -4.55 18.47
CA ALA A 137 -19.87 -3.81 17.76
C ALA A 137 -19.78 -4.15 16.27
N VAL A 138 -20.43 -5.21 15.79
CA VAL A 138 -20.30 -5.67 14.40
C VAL A 138 -20.92 -4.71 13.40
N LEU A 139 -22.18 -4.31 13.60
CA LEU A 139 -22.82 -3.34 12.71
C LEU A 139 -22.03 -2.01 12.64
N PRO A 140 -21.61 -1.40 13.77
CA PRO A 140 -20.73 -0.23 13.74
C PRO A 140 -19.42 -0.47 12.97
N ALA A 141 -18.78 -1.61 13.17
CA ALA A 141 -17.52 -1.93 12.49
C ALA A 141 -17.70 -2.08 10.98
N VAL A 142 -18.79 -2.70 10.53
CA VAL A 142 -19.11 -2.83 9.10
C VAL A 142 -19.40 -1.46 8.49
N VAL A 143 -20.23 -0.64 9.12
CA VAL A 143 -20.62 0.68 8.58
C VAL A 143 -19.43 1.66 8.57
N VAL A 144 -18.78 1.84 9.72
CA VAL A 144 -17.64 2.77 9.86
C VAL A 144 -16.43 2.26 9.09
N GLY A 145 -16.17 0.95 9.15
CA GLY A 145 -15.06 0.31 8.46
C GLY A 145 -15.22 0.39 6.94
N ALA A 146 -16.35 -0.04 6.39
CA ALA A 146 -16.58 0.02 4.95
C ALA A 146 -16.51 1.46 4.42
N ALA A 147 -17.08 2.43 5.14
CA ALA A 147 -16.96 3.84 4.78
C ALA A 147 -15.49 4.29 4.78
N ALA A 148 -14.73 4.00 5.85
CA ALA A 148 -13.32 4.38 5.92
C ALA A 148 -12.50 3.76 4.77
N LEU A 149 -12.66 2.46 4.51
CA LEU A 149 -11.94 1.78 3.43
C LEU A 149 -12.31 2.31 2.04
N TYR A 150 -13.59 2.68 1.82
CA TYR A 150 -14.04 3.25 0.56
C TYR A 150 -13.39 4.60 0.29
N PHE A 151 -13.38 5.50 1.28
CA PHE A 151 -12.81 6.84 1.13
C PHE A 151 -11.27 6.89 1.18
N ILE A 152 -10.61 5.85 1.72
CA ILE A 152 -9.15 5.70 1.61
C ILE A 152 -8.71 5.42 0.17
N GLY A 153 -9.55 4.79 -0.66
CA GLY A 153 -9.30 4.62 -2.10
C GLY A 153 -8.39 3.47 -2.51
N ILE A 154 -7.66 2.81 -1.59
CA ILE A 154 -6.76 1.69 -1.94
C ILE A 154 -7.49 0.42 -2.45
N PHE A 155 -8.82 0.39 -2.40
CA PHE A 155 -9.65 -0.68 -2.93
C PHE A 155 -10.50 -0.25 -4.14
N SER A 156 -10.22 0.94 -4.70
CA SER A 156 -10.91 1.41 -5.89
C SER A 156 -10.66 0.46 -7.08
N PRO A 157 -11.57 0.40 -8.06
CA PRO A 157 -11.31 -0.27 -9.32
C PRO A 157 -9.98 0.19 -9.93
N GLY A 158 -9.17 -0.74 -10.43
CA GLY A 158 -7.84 -0.45 -10.94
C GLY A 158 -6.72 -0.40 -9.88
N ALA A 159 -7.05 -0.41 -8.58
CA ALA A 159 -6.07 -0.44 -7.49
C ALA A 159 -5.42 -1.83 -7.38
N LEU A 160 -4.45 -2.13 -8.24
CA LEU A 160 -3.77 -3.42 -8.32
C LEU A 160 -2.54 -3.52 -7.42
N ASP A 161 -2.07 -2.41 -6.87
CA ASP A 161 -0.87 -2.36 -6.05
C ASP A 161 -1.03 -3.05 -4.67
N HIS A 162 0.09 -3.28 -3.96
CA HIS A 162 0.18 -4.13 -2.77
C HIS A 162 -0.50 -3.60 -1.51
N HIS A 163 -0.85 -2.31 -1.45
CA HIS A 163 -1.43 -1.68 -0.26
C HIS A 163 -2.74 -2.37 0.20
N ASN A 164 -3.60 -2.79 -0.73
CA ASN A 164 -4.89 -3.44 -0.43
C ASN A 164 -4.74 -4.78 0.30
N ILE A 165 -3.88 -5.65 -0.22
CA ILE A 165 -3.68 -7.00 0.30
C ILE A 165 -2.89 -6.94 1.60
N GLN A 166 -1.94 -6.01 1.72
CA GLN A 166 -1.23 -5.78 2.98
C GLN A 166 -2.17 -5.34 4.09
N LEU A 167 -3.08 -4.39 3.82
CA LEU A 167 -4.07 -3.98 4.82
C LEU A 167 -5.01 -5.14 5.18
N MET A 168 -5.51 -5.87 4.18
CA MET A 168 -6.37 -7.04 4.37
C MET A 168 -5.68 -8.09 5.26
N LEU A 169 -4.43 -8.46 4.96
CA LEU A 169 -3.66 -9.43 5.72
C LEU A 169 -3.36 -8.94 7.15
N SER A 170 -3.14 -7.64 7.34
CA SER A 170 -2.91 -7.06 8.67
C SER A 170 -4.16 -7.16 9.56
N MET A 171 -5.34 -6.84 8.99
CA MET A 171 -6.62 -6.98 9.67
C MET A 171 -6.97 -8.45 9.93
N ALA A 172 -6.67 -9.33 8.97
CA ALA A 172 -6.82 -10.77 9.13
C ALA A 172 -5.96 -11.29 10.29
N SER A 173 -4.67 -10.92 10.32
CA SER A 173 -3.76 -11.36 11.37
C SER A 173 -4.21 -10.91 12.77
N LEU A 174 -4.62 -9.64 12.91
CA LEU A 174 -5.16 -9.11 14.17
C LEU A 174 -6.45 -9.84 14.56
N SER A 175 -7.42 -9.97 13.64
CA SER A 175 -8.68 -10.67 13.90
C SER A 175 -8.44 -12.12 14.36
N LEU A 176 -7.54 -12.84 13.69
CA LEU A 176 -7.17 -14.21 14.03
C LEU A 176 -6.51 -14.30 15.41
N LEU A 177 -5.64 -13.35 15.78
CA LEU A 177 -5.05 -13.33 17.12
C LEU A 177 -6.04 -13.01 18.22
N LEU A 178 -7.06 -12.18 17.96
CA LEU A 178 -8.15 -11.93 18.90
C LEU A 178 -8.97 -13.20 19.15
N GLU A 179 -9.11 -14.06 18.13
CA GLU A 179 -9.83 -15.34 18.19
C GLU A 179 -9.00 -16.54 18.66
N ALA A 180 -7.67 -16.42 18.65
CA ALA A 180 -6.74 -17.51 18.93
C ALA A 180 -7.00 -18.30 20.23
N PRO A 181 -7.44 -17.68 21.35
CA PRO A 181 -7.80 -18.45 22.55
C PRO A 181 -8.97 -19.42 22.34
N MET A 182 -9.85 -19.14 21.38
CA MET A 182 -11.07 -19.92 21.11
C MET A 182 -10.95 -20.81 19.86
N ARG A 183 -10.07 -20.46 18.92
CA ARG A 183 -9.93 -21.14 17.63
C ARG A 183 -8.49 -21.60 17.41
N ARG A 184 -8.28 -22.91 17.54
CA ARG A 184 -6.95 -23.54 17.43
C ARG A 184 -6.11 -23.10 16.21
N PRO A 185 -6.62 -23.11 14.96
CA PRO A 185 -5.78 -22.76 13.81
C PRO A 185 -5.48 -21.26 13.72
N ALA A 186 -6.18 -20.39 14.47
CA ALA A 186 -6.12 -18.96 14.22
C ALA A 186 -4.74 -18.35 14.50
N ALA A 187 -4.03 -18.83 15.52
CA ALA A 187 -2.65 -18.39 15.79
C ALA A 187 -1.70 -18.73 14.62
N LEU A 188 -1.79 -19.95 14.09
CA LEU A 188 -1.01 -20.36 12.91
C LEU A 188 -1.35 -19.50 11.70
N LEU A 189 -2.64 -19.35 11.39
CA LEU A 189 -3.09 -18.52 10.26
C LEU A 189 -2.67 -17.05 10.42
N SER A 190 -2.62 -16.51 11.64
CA SER A 190 -2.08 -15.17 11.88
C SER A 190 -0.58 -15.08 11.55
N GLY A 191 0.20 -16.11 11.91
CA GLY A 191 1.60 -16.22 11.51
C GLY A 191 1.77 -16.28 10.00
N LEU A 192 0.88 -17.01 9.31
CA LEU A 192 0.83 -17.05 7.84
C LEU A 192 0.60 -15.65 7.26
N CYS A 193 -0.40 -14.92 7.77
CA CYS A 193 -0.65 -13.54 7.35
C CYS A 193 0.57 -12.63 7.59
N ALA A 194 1.25 -12.78 8.73
CA ALA A 194 2.44 -11.99 9.05
C ALA A 194 3.60 -12.25 8.07
N GLY A 195 3.83 -13.51 7.68
CA GLY A 195 4.88 -13.84 6.71
C GLY A 195 4.52 -13.40 5.29
N LEU A 196 3.24 -13.53 4.90
CA LEU A 196 2.76 -13.03 3.60
C LEU A 196 2.85 -11.50 3.49
N MET A 197 2.50 -10.76 4.55
CA MET A 197 2.68 -9.30 4.58
C MET A 197 4.13 -8.91 4.32
N LEU A 198 5.07 -9.52 5.07
CA LEU A 198 6.50 -9.28 4.92
C LEU A 198 6.99 -9.61 3.52
N ALA A 199 6.43 -10.66 2.92
CA ALA A 199 6.84 -11.11 1.59
C ALA A 199 6.24 -10.30 0.44
N VAL A 200 5.08 -9.68 0.66
CA VAL A 200 4.44 -8.80 -0.32
C VAL A 200 5.18 -7.46 -0.39
N GLY A 201 5.57 -6.87 0.75
CA GLY A 201 6.35 -5.64 0.76
C GLY A 201 6.80 -5.21 2.15
N MET A 202 7.96 -4.54 2.20
CA MET A 202 8.64 -4.15 3.43
C MET A 202 7.93 -3.07 4.25
N GLU A 203 6.97 -2.38 3.64
CA GLU A 203 6.16 -1.35 4.27
C GLU A 203 5.40 -1.84 5.51
N THR A 204 5.03 -3.12 5.51
CA THR A 204 4.34 -3.75 6.64
C THR A 204 5.27 -4.34 7.70
N ALA A 205 6.59 -4.27 7.52
CA ALA A 205 7.55 -4.82 8.46
C ALA A 205 7.34 -4.31 9.91
N PRO A 206 7.02 -3.02 10.18
CA PRO A 206 6.69 -2.57 11.53
C PRO A 206 5.48 -3.29 12.14
N TYR A 207 4.45 -3.60 11.34
CA TYR A 207 3.25 -4.29 11.80
C TYR A 207 3.53 -5.78 12.07
N VAL A 208 4.28 -6.43 11.17
CA VAL A 208 4.75 -7.81 11.35
C VAL A 208 5.56 -7.94 12.64
N ALA A 209 6.52 -7.02 12.85
CA ALA A 209 7.33 -6.98 14.07
C ALA A 209 6.46 -6.76 15.32
N THR A 210 5.49 -5.84 15.25
CA THR A 210 4.57 -5.55 16.36
C THR A 210 3.69 -6.74 16.71
N ILE A 211 3.18 -7.46 15.71
CA ILE A 211 2.39 -8.67 15.90
C ILE A 211 3.24 -9.75 16.58
N GLY A 212 4.43 -10.04 16.04
CA GLY A 212 5.34 -11.04 16.60
C GLY A 212 5.78 -10.69 18.04
N ALA A 213 6.14 -9.43 18.27
CA ALA A 213 6.51 -8.93 19.60
C ALA A 213 5.34 -9.01 20.58
N SER A 214 4.12 -8.68 20.15
CA SER A 214 2.92 -8.79 20.99
C SER A 214 2.66 -10.24 21.39
N VAL A 215 2.76 -11.19 20.46
CA VAL A 215 2.60 -12.62 20.74
C VAL A 215 3.70 -13.11 21.69
N ALA A 216 4.96 -12.74 21.45
CA ALA A 216 6.08 -13.10 22.33
C ALA A 216 5.91 -12.53 23.75
N MET A 217 5.46 -11.27 23.87
CA MET A 217 5.22 -10.62 25.16
C MET A 217 4.03 -11.22 25.90
N LEU A 218 2.93 -11.52 25.21
CA LEU A 218 1.80 -12.24 25.79
C LEU A 218 2.22 -13.62 26.29
N PHE A 219 3.07 -14.34 25.57
CA PHE A 219 3.63 -15.60 26.03
C PHE A 219 4.59 -15.44 27.23
N ALA A 220 5.44 -14.42 27.21
CA ALA A 220 6.38 -14.14 28.29
C ALA A 220 5.67 -13.82 29.60
N LEU A 221 4.60 -13.03 29.54
CA LEU A 221 3.91 -12.48 30.70
C LEU A 221 2.64 -13.27 31.10
N GLY A 222 2.06 -14.00 30.16
CA GLY A 222 0.75 -14.65 30.28
C GLY A 222 0.77 -16.06 30.88
N ALA A 223 -0.43 -16.56 31.12
CA ALA A 223 -0.68 -17.91 31.60
C ALA A 223 -0.39 -18.99 30.53
N ASN A 224 -0.50 -20.27 30.88
CA ASN A 224 -0.13 -21.40 30.02
C ASN A 224 -0.86 -21.44 28.65
N GLY A 225 -2.01 -20.79 28.50
CA GLY A 225 -2.75 -20.73 27.22
C GLY A 225 -2.00 -20.01 26.09
N GLU A 226 -1.16 -19.01 26.41
CA GLU A 226 -0.39 -18.27 25.39
C GLU A 226 0.75 -19.09 24.80
N ARG A 227 1.13 -20.20 25.43
CA ARG A 227 2.19 -21.11 24.94
C ARG A 227 1.83 -21.71 23.59
N LEU A 228 0.61 -22.22 23.44
CA LEU A 228 0.16 -22.80 22.16
C LEU A 228 0.02 -21.73 21.08
N ILE A 229 -0.49 -20.55 21.45
CA ILE A 229 -0.64 -19.42 20.53
C ILE A 229 0.73 -18.98 19.99
N ALA A 230 1.73 -18.79 20.86
CA ALA A 230 3.08 -18.43 20.44
C ALA A 230 3.74 -19.50 19.57
N ARG A 231 3.55 -20.78 19.92
CA ARG A 231 4.05 -21.88 19.11
C ARG A 231 3.45 -21.88 17.71
N ASP A 232 2.13 -21.87 17.63
CA ASP A 232 1.42 -22.04 16.36
C ASP A 232 1.63 -20.81 15.47
N PHE A 233 1.63 -19.60 16.04
CA PHE A 233 2.03 -18.37 15.33
C PHE A 233 3.45 -18.46 14.79
N GLY A 234 4.42 -18.86 15.61
CA GLY A 234 5.82 -18.98 15.20
C GLY A 234 6.03 -20.00 14.07
N LEU A 235 5.36 -21.16 14.16
CA LEU A 235 5.36 -22.17 13.09
C LEU A 235 4.73 -21.65 11.80
N GLY A 236 3.60 -20.94 11.91
CA GLY A 236 2.95 -20.33 10.76
C GLY A 236 3.85 -19.29 10.07
N PHE A 237 4.46 -18.40 10.85
CA PHE A 237 5.33 -17.34 10.35
C PHE A 237 6.59 -17.90 9.67
N ALA A 238 7.29 -18.84 10.31
CA ALA A 238 8.46 -19.46 9.71
C ALA A 238 8.11 -20.33 8.49
N GLY A 239 7.04 -21.13 8.61
CA GLY A 239 6.63 -22.06 7.56
C GLY A 239 6.20 -21.35 6.27
N VAL A 240 5.37 -20.31 6.38
CA VAL A 240 4.98 -19.54 5.19
C VAL A 240 6.16 -18.77 4.60
N SER A 241 7.05 -18.23 5.43
CA SER A 241 8.22 -17.49 4.95
C SER A 241 9.17 -18.40 4.17
N ALA A 242 9.36 -19.65 4.62
CA ALA A 242 10.11 -20.66 3.89
C ALA A 242 9.45 -21.04 2.56
N LEU A 243 8.13 -21.26 2.57
CA LEU A 243 7.37 -21.58 1.35
C LEU A 243 7.49 -20.44 0.33
N VAL A 244 7.28 -19.20 0.76
CA VAL A 244 7.34 -18.04 -0.12
C VAL A 244 8.75 -17.80 -0.64
N PHE A 245 9.78 -17.98 0.19
CA PHE A 245 11.17 -17.86 -0.25
C PHE A 245 11.46 -18.81 -1.42
N VAL A 246 11.09 -20.09 -1.29
CA VAL A 246 11.28 -21.07 -2.37
C VAL A 246 10.37 -20.79 -3.57
N ALA A 247 9.13 -20.35 -3.32
CA ALA A 247 8.13 -20.14 -4.37
C ALA A 247 8.35 -18.86 -5.17
N THR A 248 9.00 -17.82 -4.63
CA THR A 248 9.07 -16.50 -5.27
C THR A 248 10.48 -15.99 -5.52
N ILE A 249 11.50 -16.58 -4.88
CA ILE A 249 12.89 -16.17 -5.05
C ILE A 249 13.62 -17.21 -5.90
N ALA A 250 14.22 -16.76 -7.01
CA ALA A 250 14.99 -17.62 -7.89
C ALA A 250 16.12 -18.33 -7.11
N PRO A 251 16.40 -19.62 -7.37
CA PRO A 251 17.52 -20.32 -6.74
C PRO A 251 18.87 -19.61 -6.89
N SER A 252 19.10 -18.95 -8.04
CA SER A 252 20.30 -18.14 -8.29
C SER A 252 20.39 -16.87 -7.41
N ALA A 253 19.29 -16.43 -6.82
CA ALA A 253 19.20 -15.26 -5.96
C ALA A 253 19.14 -15.60 -4.45
N TRP A 254 19.19 -16.88 -4.06
CA TRP A 254 19.11 -17.28 -2.64
C TRP A 254 20.30 -16.80 -1.78
N GLY A 255 21.41 -16.42 -2.39
CA GLY A 255 22.53 -15.78 -1.70
C GLY A 255 22.44 -14.26 -1.61
N GLN A 256 21.46 -13.64 -2.27
CA GLN A 256 21.38 -12.18 -2.39
C GLN A 256 20.59 -11.59 -1.23
N ALA A 257 21.15 -10.54 -0.63
CA ALA A 257 20.55 -9.82 0.47
C ALA A 257 19.98 -8.49 -0.02
N GLN A 258 18.66 -8.47 -0.27
CA GLN A 258 17.91 -7.28 -0.69
C GLN A 258 17.11 -6.75 0.51
N CYS A 259 17.30 -5.48 0.86
CA CYS A 259 16.69 -4.90 2.07
C CYS A 259 15.31 -4.29 1.82
N ASP A 260 15.01 -3.97 0.56
CA ASP A 260 13.77 -3.35 0.09
C ASP A 260 12.73 -4.34 -0.45
N ALA A 261 13.11 -5.62 -0.58
CA ALA A 261 12.27 -6.71 -1.07
C ALA A 261 12.41 -7.94 -0.17
N PHE A 262 11.46 -8.87 -0.24
CA PHE A 262 11.61 -10.17 0.41
C PHE A 262 12.79 -10.92 -0.20
N SER A 263 13.79 -11.22 0.63
CA SER A 263 15.00 -11.93 0.22
C SER A 263 15.48 -12.82 1.37
N THR A 264 16.71 -13.33 1.25
CA THR A 264 17.35 -14.16 2.27
C THR A 264 17.40 -13.46 3.63
N VAL A 265 17.48 -12.14 3.68
CA VAL A 265 17.51 -11.38 4.93
C VAL A 265 16.21 -11.58 5.72
N GLN A 266 15.08 -11.27 5.09
CA GLN A 266 13.75 -11.34 5.68
C GLN A 266 13.38 -12.79 5.98
N PHE A 267 13.71 -13.72 5.07
CA PHE A 267 13.50 -15.14 5.28
C PHE A 267 14.27 -15.65 6.50
N VAL A 268 15.58 -15.37 6.62
CA VAL A 268 16.40 -15.83 7.75
C VAL A 268 15.88 -15.26 9.07
N VAL A 269 15.58 -13.96 9.10
CA VAL A 269 14.98 -13.31 10.28
C VAL A 269 13.65 -13.96 10.65
N ALA A 270 12.76 -14.16 9.69
CA ALA A 270 11.45 -14.77 9.92
C ALA A 270 11.54 -16.24 10.36
N ALA A 271 12.44 -17.01 9.75
CA ALA A 271 12.69 -18.41 10.08
C ALA A 271 13.23 -18.54 11.51
N ILE A 272 14.27 -17.78 11.88
CA ILE A 272 14.85 -17.80 13.23
C ILE A 272 13.83 -17.31 14.26
N ALA A 273 13.15 -16.18 13.99
CA ALA A 273 12.16 -15.63 14.92
C ALA A 273 10.98 -16.59 15.13
N GLY A 274 10.41 -17.13 14.06
CA GLY A 274 9.26 -18.02 14.11
C GLY A 274 9.59 -19.38 14.72
N THR A 275 10.64 -20.05 14.24
CA THR A 275 11.06 -21.35 14.80
C THR A 275 11.60 -21.21 16.22
N GLY A 276 12.34 -20.15 16.52
CA GLY A 276 12.83 -19.85 17.87
C GLY A 276 11.69 -19.62 18.86
N LEU A 277 10.69 -18.81 18.50
CA LEU A 277 9.49 -18.62 19.33
C LEU A 277 8.75 -19.95 19.53
N ALA A 278 8.59 -20.74 18.47
CA ALA A 278 7.94 -22.04 18.56
C ALA A 278 8.71 -23.05 19.41
N ALA A 279 10.04 -23.07 19.32
CA ALA A 279 10.91 -23.91 20.12
C ALA A 279 10.85 -23.53 21.59
N ILE A 280 10.98 -22.25 21.93
CA ILE A 280 10.87 -21.77 23.33
C ILE A 280 9.49 -22.08 23.91
N ALA A 281 8.44 -21.91 23.09
CA ALA A 281 7.08 -22.26 23.47
C ALA A 281 6.83 -23.78 23.51
N SER A 282 7.71 -24.63 22.99
CA SER A 282 7.52 -26.10 23.00
C SER A 282 8.42 -26.81 23.99
N ILE A 283 9.61 -26.28 24.27
CA ILE A 283 10.63 -26.89 25.11
C ILE A 283 10.42 -26.47 26.56
N GLU A 284 10.06 -27.43 27.42
CA GLU A 284 9.73 -27.15 28.81
C GLU A 284 10.85 -26.44 29.58
N PRO A 285 12.14 -26.85 29.52
CA PRO A 285 13.21 -26.12 30.17
C PRO A 285 13.26 -24.64 29.84
N ALA A 286 13.02 -24.25 28.58
CA ALA A 286 13.05 -22.86 28.12
C ALA A 286 11.77 -22.08 28.48
N GLY A 287 10.62 -22.75 28.47
CA GLY A 287 9.30 -22.13 28.61
C GLY A 287 8.62 -22.27 29.99
N ARG A 288 9.21 -22.99 30.96
CA ARG A 288 8.50 -23.38 32.20
C ARG A 288 8.07 -22.20 33.07
N THR A 289 8.97 -21.25 33.29
CA THR A 289 8.75 -20.12 34.21
C THR A 289 8.83 -18.80 33.44
N ARG A 290 8.15 -17.77 33.94
CA ARG A 290 8.21 -16.42 33.36
C ARG A 290 9.64 -15.90 33.17
N GLN A 291 10.51 -16.08 34.16
CA GLN A 291 11.92 -15.68 34.07
C GLN A 291 12.65 -16.38 32.91
N ARG A 292 12.47 -17.71 32.78
CA ARG A 292 13.07 -18.47 31.68
C ARG A 292 12.50 -18.10 30.31
N ARG A 293 11.21 -17.80 30.21
CA ARG A 293 10.60 -17.30 28.96
C ARG A 293 11.24 -15.97 28.55
N ILE A 294 11.33 -15.02 29.48
CA ILE A 294 11.96 -13.71 29.24
C ILE A 294 13.43 -13.87 28.86
N ALA A 295 14.20 -14.69 29.58
CA ALA A 295 15.60 -14.94 29.28
C ALA A 295 15.80 -15.60 27.90
N SER A 296 14.98 -16.60 27.56
CA SER A 296 15.05 -17.30 26.27
C SER A 296 14.65 -16.40 25.10
N LEU A 297 13.61 -15.58 25.26
CA LEU A 297 13.21 -14.59 24.26
C LEU A 297 14.26 -13.48 24.12
N GLY A 298 14.90 -13.05 25.22
CA GLY A 298 16.01 -12.12 25.20
C GLY A 298 17.21 -12.68 24.44
N LEU A 299 17.55 -13.95 24.65
CA LEU A 299 18.61 -14.63 23.89
C LEU A 299 18.25 -14.76 22.40
N LEU A 300 16.99 -15.06 22.07
CA LEU A 300 16.52 -15.09 20.70
C LEU A 300 16.63 -13.71 20.02
N ALA A 301 16.27 -12.64 20.74
CA ALA A 301 16.42 -11.27 20.24
C ALA A 301 17.90 -10.90 20.02
N LEU A 302 18.79 -11.28 20.93
CA LEU A 302 20.24 -11.10 20.77
C LEU A 302 20.78 -11.87 19.56
N LEU A 303 20.32 -13.12 19.36
CA LEU A 303 20.69 -13.92 18.19
C LEU A 303 20.22 -13.27 16.89
N LEU A 304 18.97 -12.80 16.84
CA LEU A 304 18.45 -12.09 15.66
C LEU A 304 19.24 -10.82 15.37
N GLY A 305 19.53 -10.03 16.41
CA GLY A 305 20.36 -8.82 16.28
C GLY A 305 21.77 -9.15 15.77
N ALA A 306 22.41 -10.17 16.32
CA ALA A 306 23.73 -10.62 15.87
C ALA A 306 23.70 -11.12 14.42
N VAL A 307 22.67 -11.88 14.01
CA VAL A 307 22.51 -12.34 12.63
C VAL A 307 22.39 -11.17 11.67
N VAL A 308 21.54 -10.17 11.96
CA VAL A 308 21.39 -9.00 11.09
C VAL A 308 22.69 -8.20 11.03
N VAL A 309 23.32 -7.91 12.17
CA VAL A 309 24.55 -7.10 12.22
C VAL A 309 25.73 -7.80 11.54
N LEU A 310 25.89 -9.10 11.73
CA LEU A 310 27.06 -9.84 11.23
C LEU A 310 26.89 -10.34 9.80
N LEU A 311 25.67 -10.72 9.38
CA LEU A 311 25.43 -11.31 8.05
C LEU A 311 24.80 -10.32 7.06
N PHE A 312 24.05 -9.33 7.55
CA PHE A 312 23.31 -8.38 6.71
C PHE A 312 23.47 -6.92 7.16
N PRO A 313 24.70 -6.44 7.47
CA PRO A 313 24.93 -5.08 7.98
C PRO A 313 24.41 -3.98 7.05
N GLN A 314 24.36 -4.23 5.74
CA GLN A 314 23.83 -3.31 4.73
C GLN A 314 22.35 -2.97 4.95
N CYS A 315 21.56 -3.86 5.58
CA CYS A 315 20.15 -3.60 5.88
C CYS A 315 19.93 -2.79 7.17
N LEU A 316 21.02 -2.34 7.84
CA LEU A 316 20.96 -1.37 8.93
C LEU A 316 20.99 0.07 8.43
N ALA A 317 21.38 0.29 7.16
CA ALA A 317 21.31 1.60 6.54
C ALA A 317 19.85 2.04 6.32
N ALA A 318 19.63 3.34 6.19
CA ALA A 318 18.30 3.85 5.82
C ALA A 318 17.88 3.26 4.45
N PRO A 319 16.57 2.97 4.22
CA PRO A 319 16.09 2.33 2.99
C PRO A 319 16.55 2.98 1.68
N TYR A 320 16.79 4.29 1.70
CA TYR A 320 17.23 5.09 0.55
C TYR A 320 18.64 5.67 0.72
N ALA A 321 19.48 5.11 1.60
CA ALA A 321 20.81 5.65 1.90
C ALA A 321 21.74 5.71 0.68
N ASN A 322 21.52 4.82 -0.29
CA ASN A 322 22.29 4.76 -1.54
C ASN A 322 21.59 5.46 -2.72
N LEU A 323 20.45 6.11 -2.48
CA LEU A 323 19.75 6.84 -3.53
C LEU A 323 20.53 8.12 -3.88
N ASP A 324 20.66 8.41 -5.18
CA ASP A 324 21.33 9.62 -5.63
C ASP A 324 20.65 10.88 -5.03
N PRO A 325 21.42 11.85 -4.50
CA PRO A 325 20.85 13.05 -3.88
C PRO A 325 19.88 13.83 -4.77
N ARG A 326 20.10 13.85 -6.11
CA ARG A 326 19.20 14.51 -7.06
C ARG A 326 17.86 13.81 -7.13
N LEU A 327 17.84 12.47 -7.11
CA LEU A 327 16.60 11.70 -7.08
C LEU A 327 15.87 11.87 -5.75
N LYS A 328 16.61 12.02 -4.65
CA LYS A 328 15.99 12.36 -3.37
C LYS A 328 15.30 13.73 -3.43
N GLU A 329 16.04 14.76 -3.85
CA GLU A 329 15.56 16.14 -3.87
C GLU A 329 14.42 16.35 -4.89
N LEU A 330 14.58 15.87 -6.12
CA LEU A 330 13.69 16.19 -7.24
C LEU A 330 12.56 15.18 -7.43
N TRP A 331 12.58 14.05 -6.72
CA TRP A 331 11.54 13.03 -6.82
C TRP A 331 11.06 12.53 -5.44
N LEU A 332 11.90 11.86 -4.64
CA LEU A 332 11.45 11.21 -3.39
C LEU A 332 10.82 12.18 -2.40
N ASP A 333 11.40 13.38 -2.24
CA ASP A 333 10.90 14.41 -1.33
C ASP A 333 9.58 15.06 -1.81
N HIS A 334 9.11 14.71 -3.01
CA HIS A 334 7.84 15.15 -3.60
C HIS A 334 6.80 14.03 -3.72
N ILE A 335 7.08 12.82 -3.20
CA ILE A 335 6.07 11.75 -3.14
C ILE A 335 5.13 12.00 -1.96
N ASP A 336 3.88 12.36 -2.22
CA ASP A 336 2.89 12.76 -1.21
C ASP A 336 2.76 11.77 -0.05
N GLU A 337 2.77 10.48 -0.37
CA GLU A 337 2.56 9.40 0.59
C GLU A 337 3.77 9.14 1.52
N ALA A 338 4.97 9.54 1.08
CA ALA A 338 6.23 9.37 1.80
C ALA A 338 6.58 10.58 2.68
N GLN A 339 5.75 11.63 2.67
CA GLN A 339 5.96 12.81 3.50
C GLN A 339 5.74 12.50 4.99
N SER A 340 6.30 13.35 5.86
CA SER A 340 6.05 13.25 7.30
C SER A 340 4.81 14.04 7.72
N LEU A 341 4.25 13.70 8.88
CA LEU A 341 3.17 14.50 9.51
C LEU A 341 3.56 15.97 9.68
N PHE A 342 4.83 16.26 9.98
CA PHE A 342 5.28 17.64 10.19
C PHE A 342 5.27 18.46 8.90
N LYS A 343 5.64 17.84 7.77
CA LYS A 343 5.54 18.50 6.47
C LYS A 343 4.08 18.69 6.07
N LEU A 344 3.25 17.65 6.24
CA LEU A 344 1.81 17.75 5.97
C LEU A 344 1.16 18.84 6.84
N LEU A 345 1.56 19.00 8.09
CA LEU A 345 1.06 20.07 8.96
C LEU A 345 1.44 21.47 8.47
N ALA A 346 2.58 21.61 7.79
CA ALA A 346 3.04 22.88 7.23
C ALA A 346 2.36 23.21 5.89
N GLU A 347 2.12 22.19 5.05
CA GLU A 347 1.68 22.36 3.67
C GLU A 347 0.18 22.11 3.46
N ASP A 348 -0.41 21.15 4.19
CA ASP A 348 -1.84 20.78 4.13
C ASP A 348 -2.41 20.42 5.53
N PRO A 349 -2.66 21.43 6.39
CA PRO A 349 -3.26 21.22 7.71
C PRO A 349 -4.62 20.51 7.67
N ALA A 350 -5.39 20.68 6.60
CA ALA A 350 -6.69 20.04 6.43
C ALA A 350 -6.52 18.53 6.22
N GLY A 351 -5.57 18.11 5.38
CA GLY A 351 -5.18 16.71 5.19
C GLY A 351 -4.74 16.03 6.48
N VAL A 352 -4.10 16.75 7.42
CA VAL A 352 -3.79 16.23 8.76
C VAL A 352 -5.06 15.82 9.50
N VAL A 353 -6.12 16.63 9.45
CA VAL A 353 -7.40 16.29 10.11
C VAL A 353 -8.00 15.03 9.49
N ALA A 354 -8.03 14.94 8.16
CA ALA A 354 -8.56 13.78 7.43
C ALA A 354 -7.83 12.47 7.81
N ARG A 355 -6.50 12.52 7.94
CA ARG A 355 -5.67 11.33 8.14
C ARG A 355 -5.45 10.95 9.61
N TYR A 356 -5.45 11.91 10.54
CA TYR A 356 -5.02 11.67 11.94
C TYR A 356 -6.13 11.83 13.00
N ALA A 357 -7.26 12.46 12.70
CA ALA A 357 -8.33 12.64 13.69
C ALA A 357 -8.89 11.30 14.20
N THR A 358 -9.33 10.44 13.27
CA THR A 358 -9.87 9.10 13.59
C THR A 358 -8.93 8.25 14.46
N PRO A 359 -7.66 8.02 14.08
CA PRO A 359 -6.76 7.22 14.91
C PRO A 359 -6.41 7.89 16.24
N LEU A 360 -6.31 9.23 16.30
CA LEU A 360 -6.08 9.94 17.57
C LEU A 360 -7.23 9.74 18.55
N ILE A 361 -8.49 9.83 18.09
CA ILE A 361 -9.66 9.57 18.92
C ILE A 361 -9.63 8.13 19.46
N ALA A 362 -9.32 7.16 18.60
CA ALA A 362 -9.20 5.76 19.02
C ALA A 362 -8.09 5.55 20.06
N LEU A 363 -6.94 6.20 19.90
CA LEU A 363 -5.85 6.18 20.89
C LEU A 363 -6.28 6.77 22.23
N VAL A 364 -6.99 7.90 22.23
CA VAL A 364 -7.54 8.50 23.45
C VAL A 364 -8.51 7.54 24.13
N LEU A 365 -9.39 6.86 23.39
CA LEU A 365 -10.30 5.86 23.96
C LEU A 365 -9.56 4.68 24.60
N MET A 366 -8.49 4.20 23.95
CA MET A 366 -7.64 3.15 24.49
C MET A 366 -6.89 3.61 25.76
N ALA A 367 -6.35 4.82 25.78
CA ALA A 367 -5.71 5.41 26.96
C ALA A 367 -6.69 5.57 28.13
N LEU A 368 -7.90 6.06 27.88
CA LEU A 368 -8.97 6.17 28.88
C LEU A 368 -9.39 4.81 29.42
N ARG A 369 -9.37 3.77 28.59
CA ARG A 369 -9.63 2.38 29.02
C ARG A 369 -8.52 1.87 29.93
N LEU A 370 -7.25 2.11 29.57
CA LEU A 370 -6.10 1.74 30.39
C LEU A 370 -6.17 2.39 31.78
N GLY A 371 -6.47 3.69 31.85
CA GLY A 371 -6.54 4.43 33.11
C GLY A 371 -7.71 4.03 34.04
N ARG A 372 -8.77 3.41 33.50
CA ARG A 372 -9.90 2.90 34.29
C ARG A 372 -9.68 1.49 34.83
N GLY A 373 -8.57 0.84 34.47
CA GLY A 373 -8.30 -0.55 34.81
C GLY A 373 -9.07 -1.56 33.94
N GLY A 374 -8.84 -2.85 34.16
CA GLY A 374 -9.48 -3.92 33.38
C GLY A 374 -8.91 -4.12 31.97
N TRP A 375 -7.61 -3.83 31.80
CA TRP A 375 -6.90 -4.05 30.54
C TRP A 375 -6.81 -5.54 30.20
N ARG A 376 -7.34 -5.93 29.04
CA ARG A 376 -7.39 -7.32 28.59
C ARG A 376 -6.29 -7.61 27.56
N ARG A 377 -6.07 -8.90 27.30
CA ARG A 377 -5.23 -9.37 26.18
C ARG A 377 -5.57 -8.69 24.85
N GLN A 378 -6.86 -8.59 24.52
CA GLN A 378 -7.34 -7.97 23.28
C GLN A 378 -6.95 -6.49 23.19
N ASP A 379 -6.98 -5.79 24.33
CA ASP A 379 -6.65 -4.37 24.41
C ASP A 379 -5.16 -4.15 24.11
N SER A 380 -4.27 -5.05 24.56
CA SER A 380 -2.85 -5.03 24.19
C SER A 380 -2.61 -5.18 22.68
N LEU A 381 -3.29 -6.13 22.03
CA LEU A 381 -3.12 -6.39 20.60
C LEU A 381 -3.57 -5.21 19.74
N VAL A 382 -4.80 -4.72 19.98
CA VAL A 382 -5.36 -3.58 19.24
C VAL A 382 -4.59 -2.31 19.54
N GLY A 383 -4.25 -2.06 20.82
CA GLY A 383 -3.53 -0.87 21.25
C GLY A 383 -2.12 -0.80 20.66
N ALA A 384 -1.36 -1.90 20.68
CA ALA A 384 0.00 -1.93 20.15
C ALA A 384 0.03 -1.65 18.64
N LEU A 385 -0.82 -2.30 17.86
CA LEU A 385 -0.90 -2.08 16.41
C LEU A 385 -1.37 -0.67 16.07
N LEU A 386 -2.36 -0.14 16.78
CA LEU A 386 -2.83 1.22 16.56
C LEU A 386 -1.75 2.27 16.88
N VAL A 387 -1.02 2.11 17.99
CA VAL A 387 0.09 2.99 18.36
C VAL A 387 1.19 2.94 17.31
N VAL A 388 1.62 1.74 16.90
CA VAL A 388 2.69 1.62 15.90
C VAL A 388 2.25 2.16 14.54
N ALA A 389 1.02 1.89 14.11
CA ALA A 389 0.49 2.47 12.87
C ALA A 389 0.40 4.00 12.92
N PHE A 390 0.07 4.57 14.07
CA PHE A 390 0.10 6.03 14.24
C PHE A 390 1.53 6.60 14.24
N ILE A 391 2.50 5.90 14.83
CA ILE A 391 3.91 6.33 14.80
C ILE A 391 4.47 6.23 13.37
N VAL A 392 4.20 5.13 12.68
CA VAL A 392 4.57 4.95 11.26
C VAL A 392 3.89 6.02 10.42
N SER A 393 2.60 6.31 10.65
CA SER A 393 1.91 7.39 9.93
C SER A 393 2.50 8.76 10.21
N ALA A 394 2.99 9.03 11.42
CA ALA A 394 3.69 10.28 11.72
C ALA A 394 5.02 10.41 10.97
N TRP A 395 5.72 9.29 10.76
CA TRP A 395 6.95 9.22 9.97
C TRP A 395 6.68 9.35 8.46
N GLN A 396 5.71 8.59 7.94
CA GLN A 396 5.30 8.56 6.54
C GLN A 396 3.78 8.50 6.45
N VAL A 397 3.16 9.48 5.79
CA VAL A 397 1.71 9.66 5.80
C VAL A 397 0.96 8.40 5.32
N ARG A 398 1.49 7.59 4.39
CA ARG A 398 0.89 6.30 3.97
C ARG A 398 0.54 5.34 5.10
N GLY A 399 1.25 5.41 6.24
CA GLY A 399 0.90 4.66 7.44
C GLY A 399 -0.51 4.98 7.98
N SER A 400 -1.10 6.14 7.60
CA SER A 400 -2.42 6.55 8.05
C SER A 400 -3.49 5.54 7.67
N THR A 401 -3.37 4.90 6.50
CA THR A 401 -4.27 3.84 6.00
C THR A 401 -4.44 2.71 7.02
N PHE A 402 -3.34 2.22 7.59
CA PHE A 402 -3.36 1.17 8.61
C PHE A 402 -3.92 1.71 9.93
N SER A 403 -3.52 2.91 10.34
CA SER A 403 -3.95 3.49 11.62
C SER A 403 -5.47 3.75 11.65
N ILE A 404 -6.05 4.21 10.54
CA ILE A 404 -7.49 4.43 10.39
C ILE A 404 -8.23 3.09 10.47
N ALA A 405 -7.75 2.05 9.76
CA ALA A 405 -8.38 0.73 9.79
C ALA A 405 -8.35 0.11 11.19
N PHE A 406 -7.22 0.16 11.90
CA PHE A 406 -7.13 -0.33 13.28
C PHE A 406 -7.98 0.49 14.25
N ALA A 407 -8.14 1.79 14.02
CA ALA A 407 -8.96 2.68 14.84
C ALA A 407 -10.46 2.32 14.80
N VAL A 408 -10.94 1.70 13.72
CA VAL A 408 -12.34 1.24 13.60
C VAL A 408 -12.73 0.31 14.75
N ILE A 409 -11.82 -0.54 15.24
CA ILE A 409 -12.12 -1.54 16.27
C ILE A 409 -12.57 -0.89 17.60
N PRO A 410 -11.77 -0.04 18.26
CA PRO A 410 -12.20 0.64 19.49
C PRO A 410 -13.33 1.65 19.27
N LEU A 411 -13.42 2.27 18.09
CA LEU A 411 -14.52 3.18 17.75
C LEU A 411 -15.86 2.45 17.62
N ALA A 412 -15.87 1.29 16.94
CA ALA A 412 -17.05 0.42 16.85
C ALA A 412 -17.53 -0.04 18.22
N ALA A 413 -16.60 -0.39 19.12
CA ALA A 413 -16.90 -0.71 20.51
C ALA A 413 -17.52 0.47 21.28
N TRP A 414 -17.04 1.69 21.01
CA TRP A 414 -17.56 2.90 21.63
C TRP A 414 -18.98 3.22 21.16
N ILE A 415 -19.23 3.12 19.86
CA ILE A 415 -20.57 3.24 19.27
C ILE A 415 -21.51 2.20 19.87
N ALA A 416 -21.10 0.92 19.92
CA ALA A 416 -21.91 -0.17 20.45
C ALA A 416 -22.37 0.08 21.89
N LYS A 417 -21.46 0.58 22.74
CA LYS A 417 -21.76 0.95 24.12
C LYS A 417 -22.81 2.06 24.24
N TRP A 418 -22.78 3.04 23.34
CA TRP A 418 -23.78 4.12 23.33
C TRP A 418 -25.11 3.69 22.74
N ARG A 419 -25.11 2.79 21.74
CA ARG A 419 -26.33 2.18 21.20
C ARG A 419 -27.08 1.40 22.28
N GLN A 420 -26.39 0.53 23.02
CA GLN A 420 -26.99 -0.22 24.14
C GLN A 420 -27.57 0.70 25.22
N ARG A 421 -26.93 1.84 25.49
CA ARG A 421 -27.47 2.85 26.43
C ARG A 421 -28.71 3.56 25.90
N ALA A 422 -28.76 3.84 24.60
CA ALA A 422 -29.92 4.45 23.97
C ALA A 422 -31.12 3.49 23.93
N GLU A 423 -30.87 2.18 23.73
CA GLU A 423 -31.89 1.13 23.83
C GLU A 423 -32.46 1.02 25.25
N ALA A 424 -31.60 1.17 26.27
CA ALA A 424 -32.01 1.14 27.67
C ALA A 424 -32.61 2.47 28.18
N SER A 425 -32.46 3.58 27.45
CA SER A 425 -32.90 4.92 27.88
C SER A 425 -33.31 5.79 26.70
N ALA A 426 -34.60 6.15 26.63
CA ALA A 426 -35.16 7.05 25.63
C ALA A 426 -34.82 8.54 25.84
N SER A 427 -33.78 8.86 26.62
CA SER A 427 -33.38 10.24 26.88
C SER A 427 -32.78 10.90 25.63
N ARG A 428 -33.28 12.11 25.28
CA ARG A 428 -32.71 12.92 24.20
C ARG A 428 -31.21 13.13 24.35
N GLY A 429 -30.72 13.30 25.58
CA GLY A 429 -29.30 13.49 25.84
C GLY A 429 -28.44 12.24 25.60
N VAL A 430 -29.02 11.04 25.63
CA VAL A 430 -28.33 9.80 25.25
C VAL A 430 -28.33 9.64 23.74
N ALA A 431 -29.47 9.94 23.08
CA ALA A 431 -29.58 9.93 21.62
C ALA A 431 -28.60 10.91 20.95
N LEU A 432 -28.50 12.15 21.45
CA LEU A 432 -27.56 13.16 20.94
C LEU A 432 -26.09 12.72 21.09
N ARG A 433 -25.73 12.14 22.24
CA ARG A 433 -24.37 11.61 22.45
C ARG A 433 -24.07 10.42 21.55
N MET A 434 -25.06 9.53 21.34
CA MET A 434 -24.91 8.42 20.39
C MET A 434 -24.68 8.95 18.97
N ALA A 435 -25.45 9.95 18.53
CA ALA A 435 -25.26 10.58 17.21
C ALA A 435 -23.87 11.21 17.08
N ALA A 436 -23.42 11.96 18.10
CA ALA A 436 -22.08 12.55 18.11
C ALA A 436 -20.97 11.48 18.05
N VAL A 437 -21.14 10.37 18.76
CA VAL A 437 -20.19 9.25 18.75
C VAL A 437 -20.11 8.60 17.37
N TRP A 438 -21.23 8.43 16.67
CA TRP A 438 -21.23 7.98 15.28
C TRP A 438 -20.48 8.95 14.37
N LEU A 439 -20.83 10.24 14.41
CA LEU A 439 -20.21 11.26 13.55
C LEU A 439 -18.69 11.33 13.74
N VAL A 440 -18.23 11.40 14.98
CA VAL A 440 -16.80 11.48 15.33
C VAL A 440 -16.02 10.22 14.94
N SER A 441 -16.70 9.07 14.89
CA SER A 441 -16.06 7.78 14.56
C SER A 441 -15.93 7.52 13.07
N VAL A 442 -16.73 8.18 12.22
CA VAL A 442 -16.70 8.00 10.76
C VAL A 442 -15.59 8.88 10.18
N ASN A 443 -14.54 8.25 9.64
CA ASN A 443 -13.41 8.97 9.06
C ASN A 443 -13.83 9.95 7.96
N ALA A 444 -14.80 9.57 7.12
CA ALA A 444 -15.34 10.42 6.06
C ALA A 444 -15.90 11.77 6.54
N VAL A 445 -16.33 11.88 7.80
CA VAL A 445 -16.76 13.16 8.39
C VAL A 445 -15.56 14.11 8.53
N TRP A 446 -14.40 13.59 8.93
CA TRP A 446 -13.16 14.36 9.03
C TRP A 446 -12.61 14.73 7.66
N THR A 447 -12.66 13.81 6.70
CA THR A 447 -12.28 14.08 5.30
C THR A 447 -13.18 15.14 4.68
N GLY A 448 -14.50 15.05 4.86
CA GLY A 448 -15.44 16.05 4.36
C GLY A 448 -15.28 17.41 5.05
N ALA A 449 -15.03 17.42 6.36
CA ALA A 449 -14.75 18.64 7.11
C ALA A 449 -13.44 19.30 6.65
N ALA A 450 -12.39 18.51 6.42
CA ALA A 450 -11.13 18.98 5.85
C ALA A 450 -11.35 19.62 4.47
N ALA A 451 -12.03 18.93 3.56
CA ALA A 451 -12.33 19.45 2.24
C ALA A 451 -13.14 20.76 2.28
N ALA A 452 -14.18 20.83 3.12
CA ALA A 452 -14.98 22.05 3.29
C ALA A 452 -14.16 23.21 3.88
N THR A 453 -13.21 22.90 4.77
CA THR A 453 -12.30 23.87 5.38
C THR A 453 -11.34 24.42 4.32
N SER A 454 -10.69 23.57 3.51
CA SER A 454 -9.81 24.02 2.43
C SER A 454 -10.55 24.97 1.46
N VAL A 455 -11.76 24.59 1.02
CA VAL A 455 -12.60 25.43 0.14
C VAL A 455 -12.98 26.77 0.78
N ALA A 456 -13.18 26.81 2.10
CA ALA A 456 -13.58 28.04 2.81
C ALA A 456 -12.40 28.99 3.12
N PHE A 457 -11.17 28.47 3.18
CA PHE A 457 -9.96 29.26 3.47
C PHE A 457 -9.19 29.66 2.21
N ASP A 458 -9.48 29.07 1.04
CA ASP A 458 -9.01 29.52 -0.28
C ASP A 458 -9.77 30.78 -0.77
N ASP A 459 -9.86 31.78 0.11
CA ASP A 459 -10.49 33.08 -0.13
C ASP A 459 -9.51 34.01 -0.87
N SER A 460 -9.13 33.66 -2.10
CA SER A 460 -8.47 34.59 -3.03
C SER A 460 -8.70 34.24 -4.51
N ASN A 461 -8.88 35.30 -5.28
CA ASN A 461 -9.25 35.40 -6.70
C ASN A 461 -8.20 34.82 -7.68
N THR A 462 -7.67 33.65 -7.40
CA THR A 462 -7.14 32.76 -8.42
C THR A 462 -8.20 31.70 -8.63
N THR A 463 -8.59 31.48 -9.88
CA THR A 463 -8.90 30.12 -10.30
C THR A 463 -7.69 29.29 -9.88
N ALA A 464 -7.74 28.72 -8.68
CA ALA A 464 -6.96 27.58 -8.31
C ALA A 464 -7.46 26.49 -9.26
N ASP A 465 -6.88 26.49 -10.46
CA ASP A 465 -6.57 25.25 -11.14
C ASP A 465 -5.77 24.46 -10.10
N ASN A 466 -6.48 23.77 -9.20
CA ASN A 466 -5.91 22.70 -8.43
C ASN A 466 -5.18 21.88 -9.48
N GLY A 467 -3.84 21.91 -9.46
CA GLY A 467 -2.99 21.29 -10.48
C GLY A 467 -3.32 19.82 -10.72
N ASP A 468 -4.09 19.22 -9.81
CA ASP A 468 -4.82 17.97 -9.92
C ASP A 468 -5.62 17.82 -11.24
N GLY A 469 -6.30 18.85 -11.74
CA GLY A 469 -7.12 18.74 -12.97
C GLY A 469 -6.32 18.57 -14.27
N THR A 470 -5.12 19.14 -14.34
CA THR A 470 -4.26 19.17 -15.55
C THR A 470 -3.15 18.11 -15.50
N ASP A 471 -2.63 17.76 -14.32
CA ASP A 471 -1.72 16.60 -14.14
C ASP A 471 -2.45 15.28 -14.43
N VAL A 472 -3.67 15.12 -13.89
CA VAL A 472 -4.54 13.96 -14.18
C VAL A 472 -4.89 13.88 -15.67
N ALA A 473 -4.92 15.00 -16.40
CA ALA A 473 -5.17 14.96 -17.84
C ALA A 473 -4.07 14.26 -18.64
N CYS A 474 -2.82 14.35 -18.20
CA CYS A 474 -1.70 13.68 -18.86
C CYS A 474 -1.65 12.18 -18.61
N GLN A 475 -2.38 11.69 -17.61
CA GLN A 475 -2.31 10.30 -17.15
C GLN A 475 -3.51 9.46 -17.61
N ARG A 476 -4.52 10.08 -18.24
CA ARG A 476 -5.64 9.38 -18.86
C ARG A 476 -5.15 8.49 -20.00
N MET A 477 -5.70 7.28 -20.11
CA MET A 477 -5.38 6.34 -21.19
C MET A 477 -5.55 6.99 -22.58
N ALA A 478 -6.59 7.80 -22.77
CA ALA A 478 -6.86 8.49 -24.04
C ALA A 478 -5.72 9.44 -24.47
N SER A 479 -5.00 10.04 -23.53
CA SER A 479 -3.88 10.96 -23.80
C SER A 479 -2.69 10.26 -24.46
N PHE A 480 -2.58 8.93 -24.29
CA PHE A 480 -1.54 8.11 -24.92
C PHE A 480 -1.97 7.46 -26.24
N ALA A 481 -3.20 7.68 -26.70
CA ALA A 481 -3.70 7.05 -27.92
C ALA A 481 -2.92 7.43 -29.19
N ALA A 482 -2.38 8.65 -29.25
CA ALA A 482 -1.50 9.07 -30.34
C ALA A 482 -0.14 8.37 -30.27
N LEU A 483 0.43 8.27 -29.07
CA LEU A 483 1.69 7.57 -28.81
C LEU A 483 1.58 6.09 -29.21
N GLY A 484 0.53 5.39 -28.76
CA GLY A 484 0.31 3.97 -29.04
C GLY A 484 0.16 3.60 -30.52
N ARG A 485 -0.05 4.57 -31.43
CA ARG A 485 -0.09 4.33 -32.89
C ARG A 485 1.25 4.52 -33.58
N LEU A 486 2.25 5.09 -32.90
CA LEU A 486 3.57 5.30 -33.45
C LEU A 486 4.39 3.99 -33.38
N PRO A 487 5.37 3.80 -34.30
CA PRO A 487 6.27 2.65 -34.22
C PRO A 487 7.05 2.63 -32.91
N GLY A 488 7.23 1.45 -32.33
CA GLY A 488 7.94 1.26 -31.07
C GLY A 488 9.34 1.91 -31.09
N THR A 489 9.62 2.68 -30.05
CA THR A 489 10.90 3.37 -29.83
C THR A 489 11.08 3.71 -28.35
N THR A 490 12.24 4.21 -27.98
CA THR A 490 12.51 4.77 -26.65
C THR A 490 11.99 6.20 -26.57
N VAL A 491 11.24 6.48 -25.51
CA VAL A 491 10.63 7.79 -25.23
C VAL A 491 11.40 8.45 -24.08
N LEU A 492 11.86 9.68 -24.31
CA LEU A 492 12.31 10.57 -23.24
C LEU A 492 11.10 11.27 -22.64
N ALA A 493 10.79 10.98 -21.38
CA ALA A 493 9.65 11.53 -20.66
C ALA A 493 10.01 11.72 -19.17
N ILE A 494 9.30 12.63 -18.50
CA ILE A 494 9.37 12.75 -17.04
C ILE A 494 8.94 11.46 -16.35
N SER A 495 9.37 11.23 -15.11
CA SER A 495 9.20 9.93 -14.44
C SER A 495 7.72 9.55 -14.28
N ASN A 496 6.84 10.50 -13.97
CA ASN A 496 5.41 10.26 -13.78
C ASN A 496 4.67 9.77 -15.03
N LEU A 497 5.25 9.91 -16.23
CA LEU A 497 4.70 9.36 -17.47
C LEU A 497 5.22 7.94 -17.78
N GLY A 498 6.20 7.44 -17.04
CA GLY A 498 6.86 6.17 -17.31
C GLY A 498 5.90 4.98 -17.35
N SER A 499 5.13 4.77 -16.27
CA SER A 499 4.20 3.64 -16.17
C SER A 499 3.02 3.75 -17.15
N PRO A 500 2.38 4.91 -17.33
CA PRO A 500 1.39 5.12 -18.39
C PRO A 500 1.91 4.82 -19.80
N ILE A 501 3.14 5.23 -20.16
CA ILE A 501 3.75 4.92 -21.45
C ILE A 501 3.84 3.40 -21.63
N LEU A 502 4.28 2.66 -20.62
CA LEU A 502 4.38 1.20 -20.70
C LEU A 502 3.02 0.50 -20.77
N ALA A 503 2.05 0.98 -20.00
CA ALA A 503 0.72 0.38 -19.88
C ALA A 503 -0.15 0.63 -21.13
N TYR A 504 0.01 1.77 -21.80
CA TYR A 504 -0.88 2.21 -22.88
C TYR A 504 -0.22 2.23 -24.26
N SER A 505 1.02 1.76 -24.39
CA SER A 505 1.72 1.71 -25.67
C SER A 505 2.73 0.55 -25.74
N GLY A 506 3.34 0.34 -26.91
CA GLY A 506 4.46 -0.61 -27.10
C GLY A 506 5.85 -0.01 -26.86
N HIS A 507 5.94 1.23 -26.39
CA HIS A 507 7.21 1.96 -26.27
C HIS A 507 8.03 1.55 -25.05
N ARG A 508 9.27 2.04 -25.01
CA ARG A 508 10.18 1.99 -23.87
C ARG A 508 10.36 3.39 -23.32
N VAL A 509 10.77 3.52 -22.06
CA VAL A 509 11.00 4.81 -21.40
C VAL A 509 12.21 4.74 -20.48
N PHE A 510 12.96 5.83 -20.29
CA PHE A 510 14.07 5.81 -19.33
C PHE A 510 13.59 5.93 -17.89
N ALA A 511 12.69 6.87 -17.63
CA ALA A 511 12.31 7.26 -16.29
C ALA A 511 10.99 6.62 -15.84
N GLY A 512 10.89 6.43 -14.53
CA GLY A 512 9.71 5.97 -13.81
C GLY A 512 9.96 6.11 -12.31
N PRO A 513 8.93 6.36 -11.48
CA PRO A 513 9.10 6.71 -10.08
C PRO A 513 9.46 5.48 -9.21
N TYR A 514 10.60 4.85 -9.50
CA TYR A 514 11.05 3.63 -8.86
C TYR A 514 12.50 3.77 -8.42
N HIS A 515 12.77 3.52 -7.13
CA HIS A 515 14.09 3.74 -6.52
C HIS A 515 15.17 2.79 -7.03
N ARG A 516 14.79 1.72 -7.74
CA ARG A 516 15.72 0.82 -8.42
C ARG A 516 16.09 1.28 -9.84
N ASN A 517 15.32 2.20 -10.43
CA ASN A 517 15.59 2.78 -11.75
C ASN A 517 16.51 4.02 -11.66
N VAL A 518 17.59 3.93 -10.90
CA VAL A 518 18.45 5.09 -10.61
C VAL A 518 19.05 5.68 -11.89
N ALA A 519 19.66 4.84 -12.72
CA ALA A 519 20.36 5.29 -13.92
C ALA A 519 19.41 5.87 -14.99
N GLY A 520 18.25 5.25 -15.19
CA GLY A 520 17.25 5.76 -16.14
C GLY A 520 16.66 7.10 -15.71
N ASN A 521 16.36 7.26 -14.41
CA ASN A 521 15.86 8.52 -13.87
C ASN A 521 16.92 9.63 -13.94
N LEU A 522 18.17 9.34 -13.60
CA LEU A 522 19.26 10.33 -13.71
C LEU A 522 19.49 10.76 -15.16
N LEU A 523 19.47 9.83 -16.12
CA LEU A 523 19.62 10.16 -17.54
C LEU A 523 18.50 11.11 -18.03
N ALA A 524 17.26 10.86 -17.62
CA ALA A 524 16.16 11.75 -17.95
C ALA A 524 16.31 13.13 -17.31
N LEU A 525 16.78 13.21 -16.05
CA LEU A 525 17.07 14.48 -15.39
C LEU A 525 18.23 15.24 -16.06
N ASP A 526 19.26 14.53 -16.52
CA ASP A 526 20.38 15.13 -17.25
C ASP A 526 19.91 15.77 -18.55
N ALA A 527 19.04 15.07 -19.30
CA ALA A 527 18.44 15.63 -20.51
C ALA A 527 17.52 16.81 -20.22
N PHE A 528 16.64 16.73 -19.22
CA PHE A 528 15.65 17.78 -18.98
C PHE A 528 16.20 19.05 -18.32
N LEU A 529 17.15 18.90 -17.40
CA LEU A 529 17.76 20.01 -16.69
C LEU A 529 18.96 20.61 -17.44
N GLY A 530 19.59 19.82 -18.31
CA GLY A 530 20.70 20.24 -19.16
C GLY A 530 20.28 21.20 -20.27
N SER A 531 21.26 21.68 -21.04
CA SER A 531 21.03 22.49 -22.23
C SER A 531 20.40 21.70 -23.38
N ASP A 532 19.95 22.38 -24.42
CA ASP A 532 19.53 21.75 -25.68
C ASP A 532 20.58 20.77 -26.24
N ALA A 533 21.87 21.15 -26.15
CA ALA A 533 22.98 20.30 -26.60
C ALA A 533 23.15 19.04 -25.74
N ASP A 534 22.98 19.16 -24.42
CA ASP A 534 23.06 18.02 -23.50
C ASP A 534 21.91 17.04 -23.77
N ALA A 535 20.68 17.56 -23.91
CA ALA A 535 19.50 16.77 -24.25
C ALA A 535 19.66 16.05 -25.61
N ARG A 536 20.18 16.75 -26.63
CA ARG A 536 20.47 16.17 -27.94
C ARG A 536 21.50 15.03 -27.86
N THR A 537 22.51 15.18 -27.01
CA THR A 537 23.54 14.16 -26.79
C THR A 537 22.92 12.91 -26.18
N VAL A 538 22.13 13.06 -25.11
CA VAL A 538 21.38 11.94 -24.49
C VAL A 538 20.47 11.25 -25.50
N VAL A 539 19.74 12.03 -26.30
CA VAL A 539 18.83 11.53 -27.33
C VAL A 539 19.55 10.73 -28.41
N ALA A 540 20.75 11.17 -28.82
CA ALA A 540 21.59 10.49 -29.80
C ALA A 540 22.21 9.20 -29.24
N ASP A 541 22.89 9.29 -28.09
CA ASP A 541 23.63 8.17 -27.50
C ASP A 541 22.72 7.00 -27.13
N HIS A 542 21.48 7.30 -26.74
CA HIS A 542 20.50 6.29 -26.30
C HIS A 542 19.37 6.04 -27.30
N HIS A 543 19.52 6.48 -28.56
CA HIS A 543 18.61 6.17 -29.67
C HIS A 543 17.14 6.51 -29.37
N VAL A 544 16.89 7.68 -28.78
CA VAL A 544 15.54 8.15 -28.48
C VAL A 544 14.84 8.54 -29.77
N GLY A 545 13.66 7.98 -30.03
CA GLY A 545 12.86 8.34 -31.20
C GLY A 545 11.78 9.39 -30.91
N LEU A 546 11.38 9.53 -29.64
CA LEU A 546 10.31 10.44 -29.22
C LEU A 546 10.66 11.15 -27.91
N VAL A 547 10.28 12.41 -27.80
CA VAL A 547 10.19 13.15 -26.53
C VAL A 547 8.71 13.36 -26.23
N ALA A 548 8.28 13.02 -25.02
CA ALA A 548 6.92 13.24 -24.54
C ALA A 548 6.92 14.32 -23.45
N LEU A 549 6.10 15.35 -23.66
CA LEU A 549 5.94 16.47 -22.75
C LEU A 549 4.52 16.47 -22.19
N CYS A 550 4.41 16.60 -20.86
CA CYS A 550 3.16 16.98 -20.21
C CYS A 550 3.36 18.34 -19.54
N PRO A 551 2.90 19.45 -20.14
CA PRO A 551 3.04 20.77 -19.54
C PRO A 551 2.27 20.93 -18.23
N GLY A 552 1.18 20.18 -18.08
CA GLY A 552 0.31 20.19 -16.89
C GLY A 552 0.92 19.57 -15.65
N SER A 553 1.91 18.67 -15.79
CA SER A 553 2.40 17.87 -14.67
C SER A 553 3.14 18.69 -13.62
N ALA A 554 2.92 18.37 -12.35
CA ALA A 554 3.65 18.96 -11.24
C ALA A 554 5.16 18.71 -11.37
N GLU A 555 5.57 17.52 -11.82
CA GLU A 555 7.00 17.19 -12.04
C GLU A 555 7.60 18.06 -13.16
N SER A 556 6.91 18.23 -14.29
CA SER A 556 7.38 19.11 -15.37
C SER A 556 7.59 20.55 -14.89
N LYS A 557 6.62 21.08 -14.13
CA LYS A 557 6.68 22.43 -13.56
C LYS A 557 7.83 22.57 -12.57
N LEU A 558 8.02 21.59 -11.69
CA LEU A 558 9.13 21.54 -10.73
C LEU A 558 10.49 21.57 -11.43
N LEU A 559 10.69 20.68 -12.42
CA LEU A 559 11.95 20.57 -13.15
C LEU A 559 12.23 21.83 -13.98
N ALA A 560 11.22 22.41 -14.62
CA ALA A 560 11.35 23.66 -15.37
C ALA A 560 11.68 24.85 -14.47
N ALA A 561 11.13 24.90 -13.24
CA ALA A 561 11.49 25.91 -12.25
C ALA A 561 12.92 25.73 -11.72
N LYS A 562 13.37 24.48 -11.56
CA LYS A 562 14.74 24.15 -11.10
C LYS A 562 15.80 24.55 -12.13
N ALA A 563 15.54 24.35 -13.42
CA ALA A 563 16.42 24.74 -14.51
C ALA A 563 15.69 25.59 -15.57
N PRO A 564 15.47 26.90 -15.33
CA PRO A 564 14.71 27.76 -16.25
C PRO A 564 15.32 27.89 -17.66
N ALA A 565 16.63 27.71 -17.77
CA ALA A 565 17.38 27.69 -19.03
C ALA A 565 17.56 26.27 -19.61
N GLY A 566 17.05 25.24 -18.93
CA GLY A 566 17.17 23.84 -19.35
C GLY A 566 16.25 23.50 -20.52
N PHE A 567 16.53 22.37 -21.16
CA PHE A 567 15.81 21.86 -22.32
C PHE A 567 14.30 21.72 -22.07
N LEU A 568 13.90 21.14 -20.93
CA LEU A 568 12.48 20.98 -20.58
C LEU A 568 11.77 22.33 -20.45
N ALA A 569 12.40 23.29 -19.76
CA ALA A 569 11.84 24.62 -19.56
C ALA A 569 11.71 25.38 -20.90
N GLY A 570 12.67 25.21 -21.81
CA GLY A 570 12.60 25.72 -23.18
C GLY A 570 11.42 25.12 -23.95
N LEU A 571 11.29 23.80 -23.92
CA LEU A 571 10.21 23.08 -24.60
C LEU A 571 8.82 23.48 -24.07
N MET A 572 8.66 23.63 -22.75
CA MET A 572 7.43 24.13 -22.12
C MET A 572 7.07 25.57 -22.53
N ARG A 573 8.05 26.38 -22.95
CA ARG A 573 7.82 27.73 -23.50
C ARG A 573 7.63 27.74 -25.02
N GLY A 574 7.55 26.57 -25.66
CA GLY A 574 7.43 26.43 -27.11
C GLY A 574 8.74 26.66 -27.88
N SER A 575 9.90 26.68 -27.19
CA SER A 575 11.20 26.70 -27.85
C SER A 575 11.56 25.27 -28.27
N VAL A 576 11.10 24.88 -29.46
CA VAL A 576 11.33 23.54 -30.03
C VAL A 576 12.66 23.55 -30.82
N PRO A 577 13.67 22.76 -30.42
CA PRO A 577 14.93 22.66 -31.17
C PRO A 577 14.76 22.07 -32.57
N GLU A 578 15.67 22.39 -33.49
CA GLU A 578 15.61 21.94 -34.90
C GLU A 578 15.65 20.41 -35.06
N TRP A 579 16.21 19.69 -34.10
CA TRP A 579 16.28 18.22 -34.08
C TRP A 579 14.98 17.58 -33.53
N LEU A 580 13.97 18.37 -33.19
CA LEU A 580 12.63 17.91 -32.82
C LEU A 580 11.57 18.39 -33.81
N GLU A 581 10.68 17.47 -34.19
CA GLU A 581 9.50 17.77 -34.98
C GLU A 581 8.23 17.45 -34.17
N PRO A 582 7.32 18.42 -33.94
CA PRO A 582 6.04 18.14 -33.30
C PRO A 582 5.24 17.08 -34.07
N VAL A 583 4.70 16.09 -33.37
CA VAL A 583 3.82 15.08 -33.98
C VAL A 583 2.46 15.71 -34.24
N ALA A 584 1.95 15.54 -35.47
CA ALA A 584 0.67 16.12 -35.87
C ALA A 584 -0.48 15.65 -34.96
N GLY A 585 -1.30 16.60 -34.50
CA GLY A 585 -2.46 16.34 -33.65
C GLY A 585 -2.16 16.20 -32.16
N THR A 586 -0.90 16.36 -31.73
CA THR A 586 -0.55 16.35 -30.29
C THR A 586 -0.17 17.72 -29.73
N SER A 587 0.05 18.74 -30.56
CA SER A 587 0.31 20.11 -30.08
C SER A 587 -0.89 20.66 -29.31
N GLY A 588 -0.69 21.13 -28.09
CA GLY A 588 -1.77 21.59 -27.20
C GLY A 588 -2.63 20.47 -26.60
N ALA A 589 -2.32 19.20 -26.87
CA ALA A 589 -2.91 18.07 -26.14
C ALA A 589 -2.29 17.95 -24.74
N ALA A 590 -2.90 17.16 -23.85
CA ALA A 590 -2.35 16.93 -22.52
C ALA A 590 -0.93 16.34 -22.57
N VAL A 591 -0.71 15.37 -23.45
CA VAL A 591 0.62 14.83 -23.77
C VAL A 591 1.00 15.27 -25.18
N GLU A 592 1.99 16.14 -25.26
CA GLU A 592 2.57 16.58 -26.52
C GLU A 592 3.73 15.65 -26.90
N LEU A 593 3.78 15.25 -28.17
CA LEU A 593 4.82 14.36 -28.68
C LEU A 593 5.69 15.07 -29.70
N TYR A 594 7.00 14.85 -29.60
CA TYR A 594 8.00 15.38 -30.51
C TYR A 594 8.83 14.23 -31.07
N ARG A 595 8.88 14.10 -32.40
CA ARG A 595 9.71 13.15 -33.11
C ARG A 595 11.14 13.64 -33.19
N VAL A 596 12.08 12.78 -32.85
CA VAL A 596 13.50 13.07 -32.98
C VAL A 596 13.93 12.97 -34.44
N ARG A 597 14.61 14.01 -34.92
CA ARG A 597 15.23 14.14 -36.24
C ARG A 597 16.71 14.44 -36.08
N LEU A 598 17.47 13.43 -35.66
CA LEU A 598 18.92 13.45 -35.83
C LEU A 598 19.17 13.15 -37.30
N GLY A 599 19.47 14.19 -38.10
CA GLY A 599 19.86 13.99 -39.49
C GLY A 599 21.02 12.98 -39.58
N ASN A 600 21.01 12.15 -40.63
CA ASN A 600 22.16 11.31 -40.97
C ASN A 600 23.42 12.15 -41.20
#